data_AF-A0A6J4XXI5-F1
#
_entry.id   AF-A0A6J4XXI5-F1
#
_cell.length_a   1.000
_cell.length_b   1.000
_cell.length_c   1.000
_cell.angle_alpha   90.00
_cell.angle_beta   90.00
_cell.angle_gamma   90.00
#
_symmetry.space_group_name_H-M   'P 1'
#
loop_
_entity.id
_entity.type
_entity.pdbx_description
1 polymer ?
#
loop_
_entity_poly.entity_id
_entity_poly.type
_entity_poly.pdbx_seq_one_letter_code
_entity_poly.pdbx_strand_id
1 'polypeptide(L)'
;MEKISRYLLKERYYEIENYLDDLNTRRPMNLGRVPILESIYEDLGGRRGYGPYLEKWVEIRDHHSAYIARGILYAQEAWRARGQDWGYTVSQKHSDLYRQKLKQAAVDFEKAYRINNHDPNSSARMVRVCIGLGWPRNDMEQWFTRAVTADHLQTQNTKFRTQIFAVARRF
;
A
#
# COMPACT_ATOMS: atom_id res chain seq x y z
N MET A 1 15.50 -1.93 -3.95
CA MET A 1 14.49 -1.32 -4.83
C MET A 1 14.62 -1.82 -6.26
N GLU A 2 15.77 -1.58 -6.92
CA GLU A 2 15.99 -1.94 -8.35
C GLU A 2 15.66 -3.39 -8.74
N LYS A 3 15.84 -4.36 -7.83
CA LYS A 3 15.44 -5.75 -8.07
C LYS A 3 13.93 -5.91 -8.31
N ILE A 4 13.09 -5.27 -7.48
CA ILE A 4 11.62 -5.38 -7.57
C ILE A 4 11.10 -4.65 -8.80
N SER A 5 11.66 -3.48 -9.09
CA SER A 5 11.43 -2.76 -10.35
C SER A 5 11.70 -3.65 -11.57
N ARG A 6 12.84 -4.35 -11.59
CA ARG A 6 13.19 -5.28 -12.68
C ARG A 6 12.26 -6.47 -12.79
N TYR A 7 11.76 -6.99 -11.67
CA TYR A 7 10.78 -8.07 -11.68
C TYR A 7 9.44 -7.60 -12.23
N LEU A 8 8.99 -6.40 -11.85
CA LEU A 8 7.72 -5.84 -12.34
C LEU A 8 7.75 -5.67 -13.86
N LEU A 9 8.83 -5.07 -14.39
CA LEU A 9 9.00 -4.85 -15.83
C LEU A 9 9.13 -6.15 -16.64
N LYS A 10 9.52 -7.24 -15.99
CA LYS A 10 9.58 -8.59 -16.59
C LYS A 10 8.35 -9.44 -16.25
N GLU A 11 7.31 -8.83 -15.66
CA GLU A 11 6.06 -9.49 -15.27
C GLU A 11 6.26 -10.73 -14.35
N ARG A 12 7.33 -10.71 -13.56
CA ARG A 12 7.69 -11.75 -12.58
C ARG A 12 6.94 -11.54 -11.27
N TYR A 13 5.61 -11.55 -11.35
CA TYR A 13 4.73 -11.15 -10.25
C TYR A 13 4.83 -12.09 -9.04
N TYR A 14 4.94 -13.40 -9.28
CA TYR A 14 5.08 -14.38 -8.21
C TYR A 14 6.32 -14.13 -7.33
N GLU A 15 7.44 -13.76 -7.95
CA GLU A 15 8.67 -13.44 -7.23
C GLU A 15 8.59 -12.10 -6.48
N ILE A 16 7.78 -11.17 -6.96
CA ILE A 16 7.47 -9.94 -6.20
C ILE A 16 6.63 -10.29 -4.99
N GLU A 17 5.53 -11.03 -5.17
CA GLU A 17 4.61 -11.44 -4.11
C GLU A 17 5.33 -12.16 -2.98
N ASN A 18 6.08 -13.22 -3.29
CA ASN A 18 6.87 -13.96 -2.30
C ASN A 18 7.82 -13.06 -1.51
N TYR A 19 8.45 -12.09 -2.18
CA TYR A 19 9.34 -11.16 -1.52
C TYR A 19 8.59 -10.17 -0.63
N LEU A 20 7.45 -9.66 -1.07
CA LEU A 20 6.64 -8.72 -0.28
C LEU A 20 5.99 -9.41 0.91
N ASP A 21 5.53 -10.65 0.78
CA ASP A 21 4.99 -11.46 1.88
C ASP A 21 6.04 -11.73 2.96
N ASP A 22 7.25 -12.05 2.53
CA ASP A 22 8.38 -12.25 3.43
C ASP A 22 8.73 -10.94 4.17
N LEU A 23 8.72 -9.80 3.47
CA LEU A 23 8.91 -8.49 4.12
C LEU A 23 7.76 -8.11 5.04
N ASN A 24 6.52 -8.42 4.69
CA ASN A 24 5.34 -8.19 5.51
C ASN A 24 5.42 -8.99 6.81
N THR A 25 5.95 -10.20 6.72
CA THR A 25 6.13 -11.10 7.86
C THR A 25 7.32 -10.71 8.75
N ARG A 26 8.48 -10.42 8.15
CA ARG A 26 9.72 -10.12 8.90
C ARG A 26 9.80 -8.68 9.38
N ARG A 27 9.09 -7.78 8.70
CA ARG A 27 9.00 -6.35 8.97
C ARG A 27 10.37 -5.66 9.17
N PRO A 28 11.35 -5.87 8.28
CA PRO A 28 12.65 -5.23 8.44
C PRO A 28 12.51 -3.71 8.22
N MET A 29 13.25 -2.96 9.03
CA MET A 29 13.27 -1.50 8.97
C MET A 29 14.46 -1.02 8.14
N ASN A 30 14.29 0.10 7.43
CA ASN A 30 15.41 0.82 6.82
C ASN A 30 16.14 1.69 7.86
N LEU A 31 17.21 2.37 7.44
CA LEU A 31 18.01 3.25 8.32
C LEU A 31 17.18 4.37 8.96
N GLY A 32 16.12 4.82 8.30
CA GLY A 32 15.17 5.81 8.81
C GLY A 32 14.09 5.25 9.74
N ARG A 33 14.19 3.98 10.15
CA ARG A 33 13.18 3.26 10.96
C ARG A 33 11.80 3.17 10.32
N VAL A 34 11.74 3.25 8.99
CA VAL A 34 10.53 3.01 8.22
C VAL A 34 10.53 1.56 7.74
N PRO A 35 9.40 0.84 7.78
CA PRO A 35 9.31 -0.50 7.21
C PRO A 35 9.74 -0.51 5.74
N ILE A 36 10.65 -1.41 5.37
CA ILE A 36 11.15 -1.50 3.98
C ILE A 36 10.00 -1.76 2.99
N LEU A 37 9.00 -2.53 3.42
CA LEU A 37 7.81 -2.83 2.62
C LEU A 37 7.06 -1.57 2.17
N GLU A 38 6.88 -0.61 3.09
CA GLU A 38 6.20 0.65 2.79
C GLU A 38 6.96 1.44 1.71
N SER A 39 8.30 1.49 1.82
CA SER A 39 9.15 2.14 0.81
C SER A 39 9.02 1.48 -0.56
N ILE A 40 8.89 0.14 -0.60
CA ILE A 40 8.70 -0.59 -1.86
C ILE A 40 7.36 -0.27 -2.49
N TYR A 41 6.29 -0.24 -1.71
CA TYR A 41 4.98 0.12 -2.20
C TYR A 41 4.94 1.55 -2.76
N GLU A 42 5.57 2.51 -2.08
CA GLU A 42 5.69 3.89 -2.59
C GLU A 42 6.48 3.97 -3.90
N ASP A 43 7.56 3.19 -4.06
CA ASP A 43 8.32 3.17 -5.31
C ASP A 43 7.55 2.53 -6.46
N LEU A 44 6.84 1.42 -6.19
CA LEU A 44 6.02 0.72 -7.17
C LEU A 44 4.87 1.61 -7.67
N GLY A 45 4.08 2.15 -6.75
CA GLY A 45 2.94 3.01 -7.10
C GLY A 45 3.34 4.45 -7.49
N GLY A 46 4.51 4.92 -7.06
CA GLY A 46 4.95 6.29 -7.32
C GLY A 46 5.40 6.53 -8.76
N ARG A 47 5.85 5.49 -9.47
CA ARG A 47 6.42 5.61 -10.82
C ARG A 47 5.34 5.60 -11.90
N ARG A 48 5.22 6.70 -12.65
CA ARG A 48 4.25 6.85 -13.76
C ARG A 48 4.34 5.73 -14.81
N GLY A 49 5.54 5.27 -15.12
CA GLY A 49 5.75 4.23 -16.13
C GLY A 49 5.30 2.82 -15.73
N TYR A 50 4.87 2.61 -14.48
CA TYR A 50 4.51 1.28 -13.98
C TYR A 50 3.01 0.94 -14.13
N GLY A 51 2.17 1.91 -14.53
CA GLY A 51 0.72 1.72 -14.67
C GLY A 51 0.31 0.44 -15.39
N PRO A 52 0.73 0.21 -16.66
CA PRO A 52 0.34 -0.99 -17.40
C PRO A 52 0.76 -2.30 -16.72
N TYR A 53 1.92 -2.31 -16.04
CA TYR A 53 2.41 -3.49 -15.35
C TYR A 53 1.67 -3.77 -14.04
N LEU A 54 1.21 -2.72 -13.34
CA LEU A 54 0.39 -2.83 -12.13
C LEU A 54 -1.05 -3.22 -12.46
N GLU A 55 -1.60 -2.71 -13.56
CA GLU A 55 -2.89 -3.14 -14.12
C GLU A 55 -2.85 -4.63 -14.45
N LYS A 56 -1.88 -5.06 -15.25
CA LYS A 56 -1.71 -6.47 -15.58
C LYS A 56 -1.47 -7.36 -14.36
N TRP A 57 -0.75 -6.86 -13.35
CA TRP A 57 -0.54 -7.60 -12.10
C TRP A 57 -1.87 -7.95 -11.44
N VAL A 58 -2.75 -6.97 -11.23
CA VAL A 58 -4.04 -7.24 -10.58
C VAL A 58 -5.01 -8.06 -11.44
N GLU A 59 -4.87 -8.01 -12.77
CA GLU A 59 -5.69 -8.78 -13.69
C GLU A 59 -5.39 -10.28 -13.59
N ILE A 60 -4.11 -10.63 -13.43
CA ILE A 60 -3.67 -12.03 -13.46
C ILE A 60 -3.37 -12.62 -12.08
N ARG A 61 -3.26 -11.78 -11.04
CA ARG A 61 -2.98 -12.19 -9.65
C ARG A 61 -3.92 -11.51 -8.67
N ASP A 62 -4.69 -12.31 -7.93
CA ASP A 62 -5.50 -11.81 -6.81
C ASP A 62 -4.65 -11.72 -5.53
N HIS A 63 -3.68 -10.79 -5.50
CA HIS A 63 -2.76 -10.61 -4.38
C HIS A 63 -2.86 -9.23 -3.75
N HIS A 64 -2.94 -9.14 -2.42
CA HIS A 64 -3.13 -7.87 -1.70
C HIS A 64 -2.08 -6.80 -2.07
N SER A 65 -0.82 -7.19 -2.25
CA SER A 65 0.27 -6.29 -2.64
C SER A 65 0.08 -5.64 -4.01
N ALA A 66 -0.54 -6.35 -4.97
CA ALA A 66 -0.82 -5.82 -6.30
C ALA A 66 -1.80 -4.64 -6.20
N TYR A 67 -2.89 -4.85 -5.45
CA TYR A 67 -3.88 -3.82 -5.20
C TYR A 67 -3.32 -2.66 -4.37
N ILE A 68 -2.47 -2.90 -3.37
CA ILE A 68 -1.81 -1.81 -2.63
C ILE A 68 -0.97 -0.95 -3.59
N ALA A 69 -0.13 -1.58 -4.42
CA ALA A 69 0.72 -0.85 -5.36
C ALA A 69 -0.09 -0.02 -6.37
N ARG A 70 -1.14 -0.60 -6.97
CA ARG A 70 -2.00 0.12 -7.92
C ARG A 70 -2.85 1.19 -7.24
N GLY A 71 -3.34 0.96 -6.03
CA GLY A 71 -4.03 1.97 -5.23
C GLY A 71 -3.15 3.18 -4.93
N ILE A 72 -1.86 2.97 -4.67
CA ILE A 72 -0.88 4.06 -4.51
C ILE A 72 -0.71 4.83 -5.82
N LEU A 73 -0.59 4.13 -6.95
CA LEU A 73 -0.54 4.79 -8.26
C LEU A 73 -1.75 5.70 -8.46
N TYR A 74 -2.97 5.21 -8.23
CA TYR A 74 -4.18 6.03 -8.36
C TYR A 74 -4.20 7.20 -7.38
N ALA A 75 -3.78 7.01 -6.13
CA ALA A 75 -3.67 8.12 -5.19
C ALA A 75 -2.67 9.19 -5.66
N GLN A 76 -1.52 8.78 -6.20
CA GLN A 76 -0.52 9.68 -6.77
C GLN A 76 -1.03 10.39 -8.02
N GLU A 77 -1.77 9.69 -8.89
CA GLU A 77 -2.45 10.29 -10.04
C GLU A 77 -3.52 11.29 -9.63
N ALA A 78 -4.26 11.03 -8.55
CA ALA A 78 -5.20 11.98 -7.98
C ALA A 78 -4.47 13.29 -7.63
N TRP A 79 -3.41 13.22 -6.82
CA TRP A 79 -2.67 14.42 -6.41
C TRP A 79 -2.06 15.18 -7.59
N ARG A 80 -1.62 14.48 -8.64
CA ARG A 80 -1.16 15.11 -9.89
C ARG A 80 -2.30 15.80 -10.62
N ALA A 81 -3.47 15.17 -10.72
CA ALA A 81 -4.65 15.72 -11.38
C ALA A 81 -5.19 16.97 -10.67
N ARG A 82 -5.14 17.00 -9.33
CA ARG A 82 -5.49 18.18 -8.53
C ARG A 82 -4.57 19.36 -8.83
N GLY A 83 -3.31 19.09 -9.15
CA GLY A 83 -2.27 20.11 -9.32
C GLY A 83 -1.70 20.60 -7.99
N GLN A 84 -0.81 21.59 -8.08
CA GLN A 84 -0.13 22.21 -6.93
C GLN A 84 -0.83 23.48 -6.44
N ASP A 85 -1.91 23.90 -7.12
CA ASP A 85 -2.62 25.13 -6.80
C ASP A 85 -3.38 25.01 -5.46
N TRP A 86 -3.74 26.17 -4.91
CA TRP A 86 -4.53 26.24 -3.69
C TRP A 86 -5.90 25.58 -3.87
N GLY A 87 -6.45 25.02 -2.80
CA GLY A 87 -7.69 24.24 -2.88
C GLY A 87 -8.87 24.99 -3.51
N TYR A 88 -8.96 26.31 -3.34
CA TYR A 88 -10.02 27.15 -3.91
C TYR A 88 -9.77 27.58 -5.36
N THR A 89 -8.59 27.32 -5.92
CA THR A 89 -8.23 27.63 -7.31
C THR A 89 -8.22 26.39 -8.22
N VAL A 90 -8.46 25.20 -7.65
CA VAL A 90 -8.56 23.96 -8.43
C VAL A 90 -9.83 24.00 -9.29
N SER A 91 -9.68 23.87 -10.61
CA SER A 91 -10.83 23.81 -11.52
C SER A 91 -11.74 22.62 -11.20
N GLN A 92 -13.04 22.74 -11.52
CA GLN A 92 -13.99 21.64 -11.33
C GLN A 92 -13.51 20.35 -12.03
N LYS A 93 -12.98 20.47 -13.25
CA LYS A 93 -12.42 19.35 -14.02
C LYS A 93 -11.28 18.63 -13.27
N HIS A 94 -10.36 19.38 -12.67
CA HIS A 94 -9.27 18.82 -11.87
C HIS A 94 -9.78 18.18 -10.57
N SER A 95 -10.79 18.79 -9.94
CA SER A 95 -11.46 18.24 -8.76
C SER A 95 -12.15 16.91 -9.06
N ASP A 96 -12.88 16.82 -10.19
CA ASP A 96 -13.57 15.61 -10.61
C ASP A 96 -12.59 14.46 -10.88
N LEU A 97 -11.50 14.75 -11.60
CA LEU A 97 -10.46 13.75 -11.88
C LEU A 97 -9.74 13.31 -10.60
N TYR A 98 -9.43 14.24 -9.69
CA TYR A 98 -8.89 13.93 -8.36
C TYR A 98 -9.80 12.96 -7.60
N ARG A 99 -11.09 13.26 -7.51
CA ARG A 99 -12.08 12.40 -6.83
C ARG A 99 -12.23 11.05 -7.52
N GLN A 100 -12.24 11.01 -8.85
CA GLN A 100 -12.30 9.76 -9.62
C GLN A 100 -11.11 8.86 -9.29
N LYS A 101 -9.90 9.40 -9.32
CA LYS A 101 -8.67 8.65 -9.01
C LYS A 101 -8.63 8.17 -7.56
N LEU A 102 -9.07 8.99 -6.60
CA LEU A 102 -9.20 8.56 -5.21
C LEU A 102 -10.22 7.44 -5.01
N LYS A 103 -11.33 7.44 -5.76
CA LYS A 103 -12.30 6.33 -5.72
C LYS A 103 -11.68 5.03 -6.25
N GLN A 104 -10.87 5.09 -7.31
CA GLN A 104 -10.12 3.92 -7.80
C GLN A 104 -9.14 3.40 -6.74
N ALA A 105 -8.41 4.30 -6.08
CA ALA A 105 -7.53 3.94 -4.96
C ALA A 105 -8.30 3.29 -3.79
N ALA A 106 -9.48 3.80 -3.46
CA ALA A 106 -10.34 3.22 -2.41
C ALA A 106 -10.70 1.76 -2.71
N VAL A 107 -11.17 1.48 -3.93
CA VAL A 107 -11.56 0.12 -4.35
C VAL A 107 -10.38 -0.84 -4.18
N ASP A 108 -9.19 -0.43 -4.59
CA ASP A 108 -7.98 -1.24 -4.48
C ASP A 108 -7.56 -1.47 -3.02
N PHE A 109 -7.55 -0.42 -2.19
CA PHE A 109 -7.20 -0.58 -0.77
C PHE A 109 -8.22 -1.43 0.00
N GLU A 110 -9.51 -1.34 -0.33
CA GLU A 110 -10.52 -2.20 0.26
C GLU A 110 -10.37 -3.66 -0.18
N LYS A 111 -10.08 -3.91 -1.47
CA LYS A 111 -9.79 -5.26 -1.97
C LYS A 111 -8.52 -5.83 -1.33
N ALA A 112 -7.46 -5.04 -1.21
CA ALA A 112 -6.24 -5.44 -0.51
C ALA A 112 -6.51 -5.82 0.96
N TYR A 113 -7.27 -5.00 1.69
CA TYR A 113 -7.65 -5.28 3.07
C TYR A 113 -8.46 -6.58 3.20
N ARG A 114 -9.40 -6.84 2.28
CA ARG A 114 -10.18 -8.07 2.28
C ARG A 114 -9.33 -9.32 2.05
N ILE A 115 -8.30 -9.23 1.22
CA ILE A 115 -7.37 -10.34 0.95
C ILE A 115 -6.43 -10.55 2.14
N ASN A 116 -5.88 -9.47 2.68
CA ASN A 116 -4.95 -9.52 3.83
C ASN A 116 -5.22 -8.36 4.79
N ASN A 117 -5.99 -8.62 5.83
CA ASN A 117 -6.30 -7.65 6.88
C ASN A 117 -5.17 -7.48 7.90
N HIS A 118 -4.09 -8.26 7.79
CA HIS A 118 -2.91 -8.14 8.64
C HIS A 118 -1.84 -7.22 8.05
N ASP A 119 -1.92 -6.82 6.77
CA ASP A 119 -1.05 -5.79 6.20
C ASP A 119 -1.63 -4.38 6.53
N PRO A 120 -0.96 -3.58 7.36
CA PRO A 120 -1.46 -2.25 7.74
C PRO A 120 -1.46 -1.25 6.57
N ASN A 121 -0.70 -1.50 5.50
CA ASN A 121 -0.49 -0.51 4.42
C ASN A 121 -1.78 -0.15 3.69
N SER A 122 -2.68 -1.12 3.45
CA SER A 122 -3.96 -0.87 2.78
C SER A 122 -4.86 0.05 3.61
N SER A 123 -5.06 -0.28 4.88
CA SER A 123 -5.90 0.49 5.81
C SER A 123 -5.32 1.87 6.12
N ALA A 124 -4.00 1.97 6.33
CA ALA A 124 -3.34 3.24 6.60
C ALA A 124 -3.48 4.22 5.43
N ARG A 125 -3.39 3.71 4.19
CA ARG A 125 -3.56 4.53 2.99
C ARG A 125 -5.01 4.91 2.73
N MET A 126 -5.95 4.03 3.06
CA MET A 126 -7.37 4.33 2.98
C MET A 126 -7.74 5.56 3.82
N VAL A 127 -7.12 5.77 4.99
CA VAL A 127 -7.32 6.99 5.80
C VAL A 127 -7.09 8.27 4.97
N ARG A 128 -6.01 8.32 4.16
CA ARG A 128 -5.73 9.47 3.29
C ARG A 128 -6.78 9.63 2.19
N VAL A 129 -7.29 8.52 1.66
CA VAL A 129 -8.37 8.52 0.67
C VAL A 129 -9.68 9.04 1.28
N CYS A 130 -10.03 8.63 2.50
CA CYS A 130 -11.18 9.14 3.24
C CYS A 130 -11.11 10.67 3.40
N ILE A 131 -9.94 11.19 3.82
CA ILE A 131 -9.69 12.63 3.93
C ILE A 131 -9.90 13.31 2.58
N GLY A 132 -9.26 12.79 1.52
CA GLY A 132 -9.32 13.39 0.20
C GLY A 132 -10.72 13.38 -0.44
N LEU A 133 -11.55 12.39 -0.13
CA LEU A 133 -12.92 12.30 -0.61
C LEU A 133 -13.94 13.03 0.27
N GLY A 134 -13.55 13.43 1.49
CA GLY A 134 -14.43 14.04 2.47
C GLY A 134 -15.41 13.04 3.09
N TRP A 135 -14.96 11.82 3.37
CA TRP A 135 -15.79 10.81 4.04
C TRP A 135 -16.07 11.19 5.49
N PRO A 136 -17.19 10.69 6.07
CA PRO A 136 -17.49 10.87 7.48
C PRO A 136 -16.33 10.47 8.39
N ARG A 137 -16.14 11.22 9.47
CA ARG A 137 -15.08 10.96 10.45
C ARG A 137 -15.12 9.52 10.99
N ASN A 138 -16.31 8.99 11.27
CA ASN A 138 -16.47 7.63 11.78
C ASN A 138 -15.91 6.58 10.81
N ASP A 139 -16.06 6.76 9.50
CA ASP A 139 -15.53 5.82 8.51
C ASP A 139 -14.00 5.90 8.46
N MET A 140 -13.45 7.11 8.53
CA MET A 140 -12.00 7.32 8.61
C MET A 140 -11.39 6.69 9.87
N GLU A 141 -12.05 6.85 11.02
CA GLU A 141 -11.61 6.29 12.30
C GLU A 141 -11.63 4.76 12.27
N GLN A 142 -12.64 4.13 11.64
CA GLN A 142 -12.64 2.68 11.44
C GLN A 142 -11.42 2.20 10.65
N TRP A 143 -11.07 2.88 9.55
CA TRP A 143 -9.88 2.54 8.77
C TRP A 143 -8.57 2.78 9.54
N PHE A 144 -8.52 3.83 10.35
CA PHE A 144 -7.39 4.07 11.24
C PHE A 144 -7.23 2.95 12.28
N THR A 145 -8.31 2.54 12.94
CA THR A 145 -8.30 1.43 13.90
C THR A 145 -7.82 0.14 13.23
N ARG A 146 -8.30 -0.19 12.02
CA ARG A 146 -7.83 -1.35 11.26
C ARG A 146 -6.32 -1.32 11.02
N ALA A 147 -5.77 -0.17 10.64
CA ALA A 147 -4.34 0.00 10.44
C ALA A 147 -3.53 -0.23 11.73
N VAL A 148 -3.96 0.36 12.85
CA VAL A 148 -3.30 0.21 14.15
C VAL A 148 -3.35 -1.24 14.64
N THR A 149 -4.50 -1.90 14.51
CA THR A 149 -4.66 -3.31 14.89
C THR A 149 -3.73 -4.21 14.07
N ALA A 150 -3.68 -4.04 12.75
CA ALA A 150 -2.79 -4.80 11.88
C ALA A 150 -1.31 -4.58 12.26
N ASP A 151 -0.90 -3.33 12.51
CA ASP A 151 0.46 -2.98 12.93
C ASP A 151 0.86 -3.67 14.24
N HIS A 152 -0.06 -3.68 15.20
CA HIS A 152 0.16 -4.29 16.51
C HIS A 152 0.33 -5.81 16.39
N LEU A 153 -0.53 -6.48 15.63
CA LEU A 153 -0.48 -7.92 15.39
C LEU A 153 0.84 -8.33 14.71
N GLN A 154 1.27 -7.57 13.70
CA GLN A 154 2.56 -7.83 13.04
C GLN A 154 3.73 -7.68 14.02
N THR A 155 3.73 -6.65 14.86
CA THR A 155 4.80 -6.40 15.83
C THR A 155 4.91 -7.51 16.88
N GLN A 156 3.78 -8.05 17.34
CA GLN A 156 3.77 -9.18 18.27
C GLN A 156 4.36 -10.44 17.61
N ASN A 157 3.94 -10.75 16.38
CA ASN A 157 4.41 -11.93 15.65
C ASN A 157 5.94 -11.96 15.45
N THR A 158 6.55 -10.81 15.15
CA THR A 158 8.01 -10.71 14.99
C THR A 158 8.75 -10.98 16.30
N LYS A 159 8.23 -10.51 17.44
CA LYS A 159 8.82 -10.75 18.77
C LYS A 159 8.80 -12.23 19.14
N PHE A 160 7.66 -12.90 18.97
CA PHE A 160 7.53 -14.34 19.27
C PHE A 160 8.50 -15.19 18.44
N ARG A 161 8.63 -14.91 17.14
CA ARG A 161 9.58 -15.64 16.29
C ARG A 161 11.02 -15.46 16.73
N THR A 162 11.41 -14.23 17.08
CA THR A 162 12.77 -13.94 17.56
C THR A 162 13.07 -14.72 18.84
N GLN A 163 12.09 -14.85 19.74
CA GLN A 163 12.21 -15.66 20.95
C GLN A 163 12.33 -17.16 20.65
N ILE A 164 11.51 -17.70 19.74
CA ILE A 164 11.59 -19.13 19.33
C ILE A 164 12.94 -19.44 18.70
N PHE A 165 13.44 -18.61 17.77
CA PHE A 165 14.75 -18.82 17.15
C PHE A 165 15.91 -18.67 18.15
N ALA A 166 15.79 -17.79 19.14
CA ALA A 166 16.80 -17.66 20.21
C ALA A 166 16.84 -18.91 21.12
N VAL A 167 15.70 -19.56 21.35
CA VAL A 167 15.62 -20.82 22.11
C VAL A 167 16.14 -21.99 21.27
N ALA A 168 15.79 -22.06 19.99
CA ALA A 168 16.21 -23.15 19.09
C ALA A 168 17.72 -23.16 18.77
N ARG A 169 18.44 -22.03 18.89
CA ARG A 169 19.91 -21.95 18.75
C ARG A 169 20.70 -22.35 20.01
N ARG A 170 20.00 -22.68 21.11
CA ARG A 170 20.61 -23.16 22.36
C ARG A 170 20.57 -24.69 22.50
N PHE A 171 20.02 -25.38 21.50
CA PHE A 171 20.03 -26.83 21.35
C PHE A 171 20.78 -27.21 20.07
#